data_AF-A0A2X3H9W7-F1
#
_entry.id   AF-A0A2X3H9W7-F1
#
_cell.length_a   1.000
_cell.length_b   1.000
_cell.length_c   1.000
_cell.angle_alpha   90.00
_cell.angle_beta   90.00
_cell.angle_gamma   90.00
#
_symmetry.space_group_name_H-M   'P 1'
#
loop_
_entity.id
_entity.type
_entity.pdbx_description
1 polymer ?
#
loop_
_entity_poly.entity_id
_entity_poly.type
_entity_poly.pdbx_seq_one_letter_code
_entity_poly.pdbx_strand_id
1 'polypeptide(L)'
;MQTRLSDLGDKRYQAWGKAFSTEVYPIGIDPDEITRNAKGPLPPKLAQLKNELKNVKNIFSVERLDYSKGLPERFLAYETLLEKYPQHHGKIRYTQIAPTSRGDVQAYQDIRHQLETAAGRINGQFWSAWLDTALLSEPAF
;
A
#
# COMPACT_ATOMS: atom_id res chain seq x y z
N MET A 1 28.38 4.66 32.70
CA MET A 1 28.14 3.40 33.43
C MET A 1 27.49 2.42 32.45
N GLN A 2 28.24 1.48 31.88
CA GLN A 2 27.67 0.45 31.00
C GLN A 2 27.07 -0.66 31.89
N THR A 3 25.78 -0.94 31.72
CA THR A 3 25.16 -2.13 32.33
C THR A 3 25.47 -3.33 31.44
N ARG A 4 25.79 -4.48 32.04
CA ARG A 4 25.98 -5.74 31.33
C ARG A 4 24.64 -6.46 31.24
N LEU A 5 24.32 -6.97 30.05
CA LEU A 5 23.19 -7.88 29.86
C LEU A 5 23.56 -9.24 30.47
N SER A 6 22.74 -9.74 31.39
CA SER A 6 22.86 -11.10 31.94
C SER A 6 21.77 -11.98 31.36
N ASP A 7 22.16 -13.12 30.79
CA ASP A 7 21.24 -14.17 30.34
C ASP A 7 20.84 -15.03 31.54
N LEU A 8 19.53 -15.13 31.80
CA LEU A 8 18.95 -15.91 32.90
C LEU A 8 18.37 -17.25 32.43
N GLY A 9 18.52 -17.60 31.15
CA GLY A 9 17.88 -18.77 30.52
C GLY A 9 16.41 -18.54 30.16
N ASP A 10 15.86 -19.40 29.29
CA ASP A 10 14.45 -19.39 28.85
C ASP A 10 13.96 -18.03 28.31
N LYS A 11 14.76 -17.37 27.46
CA LYS A 11 14.48 -16.04 26.89
C LYS A 11 14.27 -14.94 27.96
N ARG A 12 14.78 -15.14 29.18
CA ARG A 12 14.80 -14.14 30.24
C ARG A 12 16.18 -13.51 30.35
N TYR A 13 16.18 -12.21 30.55
CA TYR A 13 17.38 -11.39 30.61
C TYR A 13 17.29 -10.43 31.79
N GLN A 14 18.44 -9.96 32.27
CA GLN A 14 18.53 -8.89 33.24
C GLN A 14 19.44 -7.77 32.73
N ALA A 15 18.96 -6.54 32.82
CA ALA A 15 19.73 -5.34 32.56
C ALA A 15 19.23 -4.19 33.45
N TRP A 16 20.12 -3.31 33.91
CA TRP A 16 19.78 -2.22 34.85
C TRP A 16 19.06 -2.71 36.12
N GLY A 17 19.43 -3.90 36.61
CA GLY A 17 18.80 -4.53 37.77
C GLY A 17 17.38 -5.06 37.52
N LYS A 18 16.82 -4.90 36.31
CA LYS A 18 15.47 -5.35 35.96
C LYS A 18 15.50 -6.60 35.11
N ALA A 19 14.68 -7.58 35.47
CA ALA A 19 14.45 -8.78 34.66
C ALA A 19 13.37 -8.51 33.61
N PHE A 20 13.52 -9.07 32.41
CA PHE A 20 12.55 -9.02 31.32
C PHE A 20 12.63 -10.27 30.47
N SER A 21 11.60 -10.54 29.67
CA SER A 21 11.59 -11.64 28.69
C SER A 21 11.42 -11.08 27.28
N THR A 22 11.98 -11.76 26.29
CA THR A 22 11.77 -11.42 24.87
C THR A 22 11.10 -12.57 24.16
N GLU A 23 10.14 -12.29 23.32
CA GLU A 23 9.49 -13.30 22.50
C GLU A 23 8.96 -12.67 21.21
N VAL A 24 8.76 -13.49 20.18
CA VAL A 24 8.23 -13.06 18.89
C VAL A 24 6.73 -13.28 18.86
N TYR A 25 5.98 -12.19 18.71
CA TYR A 25 4.52 -12.20 18.60
C TYR A 25 4.09 -11.62 17.24
N PRO A 26 3.92 -12.45 16.20
CA PRO A 26 3.45 -11.96 14.91
C PRO A 26 2.01 -11.46 15.04
N ILE A 27 1.76 -10.25 14.54
CA ILE A 27 0.42 -9.64 14.55
C ILE A 27 -0.41 -10.25 13.42
N GLY A 28 -1.65 -10.63 13.74
CA GLY A 28 -2.64 -11.17 12.79
C GLY A 28 -3.84 -10.25 12.56
N ILE A 29 -4.83 -10.78 11.85
CA ILE A 29 -6.14 -10.17 11.57
C ILE A 29 -7.25 -11.12 12.00
N ASP A 30 -8.50 -10.64 12.09
CA ASP A 30 -9.70 -11.49 12.16
C ASP A 30 -10.21 -11.78 10.73
N PRO A 31 -9.97 -12.99 10.18
CA PRO A 31 -10.36 -13.30 8.81
C PRO A 31 -11.88 -13.42 8.63
N ASP A 32 -12.60 -13.81 9.69
CA ASP A 32 -14.05 -13.99 9.63
C ASP A 32 -14.74 -12.64 9.62
N GLU A 33 -14.26 -11.67 10.40
CA GLU A 33 -14.73 -10.28 10.35
C GLU A 33 -14.52 -9.68 8.96
N ILE A 34 -13.32 -9.81 8.39
CA ILE A 34 -13.02 -9.32 7.03
C ILE A 34 -13.95 -9.97 6.00
N THR A 35 -14.18 -11.28 6.11
CA THR A 35 -15.07 -12.01 5.21
C THR A 35 -16.52 -11.56 5.32
N ARG A 36 -17.02 -11.30 6.55
CA ARG A 36 -18.36 -10.76 6.77
C ARG A 36 -18.51 -9.37 6.14
N ASN A 37 -17.54 -8.49 6.37
CA ASN A 37 -17.55 -7.13 5.83
C ASN A 37 -17.47 -7.12 4.29
N ALA A 38 -16.66 -7.99 3.69
CA ALA A 38 -16.51 -8.08 2.24
C ALA A 38 -17.75 -8.61 1.50
N LYS A 39 -18.63 -9.36 2.18
CA LYS A 39 -19.89 -9.89 1.62
C LYS A 39 -21.03 -8.87 1.62
N GLY A 40 -20.87 -7.75 2.31
CA GLY A 40 -21.87 -6.68 2.36
C GLY A 40 -22.10 -6.03 0.98
N PRO A 41 -23.17 -5.22 0.84
CA PRO A 41 -23.42 -4.49 -0.38
C PRO A 41 -22.26 -3.52 -0.67
N LEU A 42 -21.86 -3.43 -1.94
CA LEU A 42 -20.86 -2.45 -2.35
C LEU A 42 -21.42 -1.03 -2.16
N PRO A 43 -20.64 -0.12 -1.56
CA PRO A 43 -20.93 1.30 -1.59
C PRO A 43 -21.20 1.78 -3.03
N PRO A 44 -22.10 2.75 -3.25
CA PRO A 44 -22.48 3.21 -4.60
C PRO A 44 -21.29 3.54 -5.50
N LYS A 45 -20.25 4.19 -4.96
CA LYS A 45 -19.02 4.53 -5.68
C LYS A 45 -18.24 3.29 -6.14
N LEU A 46 -18.16 2.25 -5.31
CA LEU A 46 -17.53 0.99 -5.68
C LEU A 46 -18.37 0.16 -6.66
N ALA A 47 -19.71 0.24 -6.55
CA ALA A 47 -20.60 -0.37 -7.53
C ALA A 47 -20.47 0.28 -8.91
N GLN A 48 -20.35 1.61 -8.96
CA GLN A 48 -20.06 2.35 -10.19
C GLN A 48 -18.69 1.97 -10.76
N LEU A 49 -17.64 1.99 -9.94
CA LEU A 49 -16.29 1.59 -10.37
C LEU A 49 -16.30 0.16 -10.92
N LYS A 50 -16.99 -0.77 -10.26
CA LYS A 50 -17.15 -2.16 -10.75
C LYS A 50 -17.82 -2.20 -12.12
N ASN A 51 -18.78 -1.33 -12.39
CA ASN A 51 -19.42 -1.23 -13.71
C ASN A 51 -18.46 -0.67 -14.78
N GLU A 52 -17.67 0.34 -14.45
CA GLU A 52 -16.65 0.91 -15.34
C GLU A 52 -15.54 -0.10 -15.69
N LEU A 53 -15.22 -0.99 -14.75
CA LEU A 53 -14.19 -2.02 -14.89
C LEU A 53 -14.68 -3.30 -15.59
N LYS A 54 -15.93 -3.40 -16.04
CA LYS A 54 -16.52 -4.68 -16.52
C LYS A 54 -15.68 -5.46 -17.53
N ASN A 55 -14.95 -4.75 -18.40
CA ASN A 55 -14.14 -5.36 -19.45
C ASN A 55 -12.62 -5.22 -19.22
N VAL A 56 -12.21 -4.74 -18.04
CA VAL A 56 -10.82 -4.42 -17.70
C VAL A 56 -10.45 -5.13 -16.41
N LYS A 57 -9.38 -5.93 -16.42
CA LYS A 57 -8.87 -6.55 -15.20
C LYS A 57 -8.17 -5.48 -14.36
N ASN A 58 -8.60 -5.34 -13.11
CA ASN A 58 -8.03 -4.36 -12.19
C ASN A 58 -6.99 -5.02 -11.27
N ILE A 59 -5.76 -4.52 -11.33
CA ILE A 59 -4.73 -4.75 -10.33
C ILE A 59 -4.87 -3.62 -9.31
N PHE A 60 -5.03 -3.94 -8.02
CA PHE A 60 -5.22 -2.92 -6.99
C PHE A 60 -4.17 -3.05 -5.88
N SER A 61 -3.81 -1.92 -5.30
CA SER A 61 -2.84 -1.78 -4.22
C SER A 61 -3.36 -0.74 -3.23
N VAL A 62 -3.37 -1.07 -1.93
CA VAL A 62 -3.86 -0.18 -0.85
C VAL A 62 -2.82 -0.13 0.25
N GLU A 63 -2.09 0.98 0.32
CA GLU A 63 -1.05 1.20 1.32
C GLU A 63 -0.90 2.68 1.61
N ARG A 64 -0.45 3.06 2.81
CA ARG A 64 -0.12 4.46 3.07
C ARG A 64 0.98 4.93 2.12
N LEU A 65 0.92 6.21 1.75
CA LEU A 65 2.02 6.86 1.05
C LEU A 65 3.24 6.89 1.97
N ASP A 66 4.15 5.92 1.83
CA ASP A 66 5.31 5.73 2.70
C ASP A 66 6.46 5.12 1.89
N TYR A 67 7.67 5.68 2.07
CA TYR A 67 8.85 5.30 1.30
C TYR A 67 9.34 3.87 1.56
N SER A 68 8.89 3.22 2.64
CA SER A 68 9.24 1.83 2.95
C SER A 68 8.46 0.79 2.11
N LYS A 69 7.47 1.21 1.31
CA LYS A 69 6.53 0.31 0.65
C LYS A 69 6.90 -0.08 -0.78
N GLY A 70 7.92 0.54 -1.34
CA GLY A 70 8.37 0.27 -2.71
C GLY A 70 7.31 0.66 -3.76
N LEU A 71 6.60 1.77 -3.52
CA LEU A 71 5.57 2.26 -4.44
C LEU A 71 6.15 2.66 -5.81
N PRO A 72 7.29 3.38 -5.90
CA PRO A 72 7.88 3.72 -7.20
C PRO A 72 8.21 2.49 -8.05
N GLU A 73 8.74 1.44 -7.42
CA GLU A 73 9.11 0.19 -8.08
C GLU A 73 7.89 -0.55 -8.64
N ARG A 74 6.73 -0.48 -7.96
CA ARG A 74 5.49 -1.06 -8.49
C ARG A 74 4.99 -0.34 -9.73
N PHE A 75 5.15 0.98 -9.79
CA PHE A 75 4.78 1.76 -10.98
C PHE A 75 5.70 1.41 -12.14
N LEU A 76 7.01 1.34 -11.88
CA LEU A 76 7.99 0.90 -12.86
C LEU A 76 7.71 -0.53 -13.36
N ALA A 77 7.32 -1.44 -12.46
CA ALA A 77 6.97 -2.81 -12.84
C ALA A 77 5.70 -2.86 -13.70
N TYR A 78 4.68 -2.05 -13.37
CA TYR A 78 3.47 -1.93 -14.17
C TYR A 78 3.75 -1.33 -15.55
N GLU A 79 4.58 -0.29 -15.61
CA GLU A 79 5.04 0.29 -16.87
C GLU A 79 5.80 -0.73 -17.71
N THR A 80 6.76 -1.44 -17.11
CA THR A 80 7.54 -2.49 -17.78
C THR A 80 6.63 -3.61 -18.31
N LEU A 81 5.58 -3.97 -17.57
CA LEU A 81 4.56 -4.92 -18.03
C LEU A 81 3.87 -4.41 -19.29
N LEU A 82 3.45 -3.13 -19.32
CA LEU A 82 2.79 -2.55 -20.50
C LEU A 82 3.74 -2.43 -21.69
N GLU A 83 5.01 -2.09 -21.48
CA GLU A 83 6.03 -2.02 -22.53
C GLU A 83 6.30 -3.39 -23.15
N LYS A 84 6.49 -4.42 -22.32
CA LYS A 84 6.86 -5.76 -22.78
C LYS A 84 5.68 -6.54 -23.35
N TYR A 85 4.46 -6.20 -22.96
CA TYR A 85 3.26 -6.98 -23.27
C TYR A 85 2.10 -6.10 -23.77
N PRO A 86 2.18 -5.59 -25.01
CA PRO A 86 1.15 -4.71 -25.59
C PRO A 86 -0.25 -5.31 -25.64
N GLN A 87 -0.37 -6.64 -25.61
CA GLN A 87 -1.69 -7.31 -25.57
C GLN A 87 -2.54 -6.93 -24.36
N HIS A 88 -1.94 -6.35 -23.31
CA HIS A 88 -2.62 -5.90 -22.10
C HIS A 88 -3.12 -4.45 -22.17
N HIS A 89 -2.71 -3.67 -23.16
CA HIS A 89 -3.16 -2.28 -23.32
C HIS A 89 -4.69 -2.23 -23.40
N GLY A 90 -5.31 -1.38 -22.58
CA GLY A 90 -6.76 -1.24 -22.47
C GLY A 90 -7.50 -2.44 -21.86
N LYS A 91 -6.81 -3.54 -21.54
CA LYS A 91 -7.41 -4.76 -20.94
C LYS A 91 -7.08 -4.92 -19.46
N ILE A 92 -6.04 -4.23 -18.99
CA ILE A 92 -5.69 -4.16 -17.58
C ILE A 92 -5.62 -2.70 -17.12
N ARG A 93 -5.88 -2.50 -15.84
CA ARG A 93 -5.74 -1.22 -15.15
C ARG A 93 -5.01 -1.47 -13.83
N TYR A 94 -4.14 -0.54 -13.47
CA TYR A 94 -3.56 -0.47 -12.12
C TYR A 94 -4.22 0.66 -11.34
N THR A 95 -4.72 0.33 -10.14
CA THR A 95 -5.34 1.27 -9.19
C THR A 95 -4.56 1.27 -7.89
N GLN A 96 -3.86 2.37 -7.59
CA GLN A 96 -3.19 2.58 -6.32
C GLN A 96 -4.02 3.52 -5.44
N ILE A 97 -4.39 3.04 -4.25
CA ILE A 97 -4.99 3.85 -3.19
C ILE A 97 -3.88 4.12 -2.16
N ALA A 98 -3.52 5.40 -1.99
CA ALA A 98 -2.40 5.78 -1.15
C ALA A 98 -2.73 6.86 -0.11
N PRO A 99 -3.48 6.56 0.97
CA PRO A 99 -3.90 7.57 1.94
C PRO A 99 -2.72 8.44 2.40
N THR A 100 -2.96 9.76 2.49
CA THR A 100 -1.92 10.71 2.88
C THR A 100 -1.44 10.42 4.30
N SER A 101 -0.14 10.57 4.51
CA SER A 101 0.52 10.39 5.79
C SER A 101 1.59 11.46 5.90
N ARG A 102 1.64 12.16 7.04
CA ARG A 102 2.76 13.05 7.41
C ARG A 102 3.12 14.06 6.31
N GLY A 103 2.13 14.80 5.80
CA GLY A 103 2.30 15.72 4.66
C GLY A 103 3.36 16.80 4.83
N ASP A 104 3.72 17.15 6.08
CA ASP A 104 4.72 18.18 6.38
C ASP A 104 6.16 17.65 6.34
N VAL A 105 6.36 16.35 6.15
CA VAL A 105 7.69 15.73 6.12
C VAL A 105 8.18 15.65 4.67
N GLN A 106 9.34 16.24 4.38
CA GLN A 106 9.92 16.32 3.03
C GLN A 106 9.95 14.96 2.31
N ALA A 107 10.42 13.91 2.99
CA ALA A 107 10.49 12.56 2.40
C ALA A 107 9.13 12.03 1.89
N TYR A 108 8.02 12.42 2.54
CA TYR A 108 6.66 12.04 2.12
C TYR A 108 6.18 12.88 0.93
N GLN A 109 6.61 14.15 0.84
CA GLN A 109 6.36 14.99 -0.33
C GLN A 109 7.14 14.50 -1.55
N ASP A 110 8.39 14.10 -1.36
CA ASP A 110 9.25 13.61 -2.45
C ASP A 110 8.68 12.34 -3.09
N ILE A 111 8.29 11.35 -2.28
CA ILE A 111 7.66 10.14 -2.82
C ILE A 111 6.32 10.45 -3.49
N ARG A 112 5.54 11.38 -2.95
CA ARG A 112 4.29 11.82 -3.61
C ARG A 112 4.58 12.33 -5.02
N HIS A 113 5.52 13.25 -5.14
CA HIS A 113 5.90 13.86 -6.41
C HIS A 113 6.42 12.82 -7.41
N GLN A 114 7.23 11.87 -6.93
CA GLN A 114 7.71 10.76 -7.76
C GLN A 114 6.55 9.91 -8.31
N LEU A 115 5.58 9.56 -7.46
CA LEU A 115 4.42 8.76 -7.86
C LEU A 115 3.47 9.51 -8.79
N GLU A 116 3.22 10.79 -8.55
CA GLU A 116 2.41 11.65 -9.41
C GLU A 116 3.07 11.80 -10.80
N THR A 117 4.40 12.00 -10.83
CA THR A 117 5.19 12.05 -12.07
C THR A 117 5.13 10.73 -12.83
N ALA A 118 5.33 9.61 -12.14
CA ALA A 118 5.27 8.27 -12.74
C ALA A 118 3.87 7.98 -13.29
N ALA A 119 2.81 8.29 -12.54
CA ALA A 119 1.43 8.15 -13.00
C ALA A 119 1.17 8.97 -14.26
N GLY A 120 1.55 10.24 -14.26
CA GLY A 120 1.37 11.12 -15.42
C GLY A 120 2.06 10.58 -16.67
N ARG A 121 3.30 10.11 -16.53
CA ARG A 121 4.09 9.51 -17.61
C ARG A 121 3.45 8.23 -18.16
N ILE A 122 3.10 7.27 -17.29
CA ILE A 122 2.48 6.00 -17.69
C ILE A 122 1.12 6.25 -18.36
N ASN A 123 0.33 7.19 -17.82
CA ASN A 123 -0.95 7.56 -18.42
C ASN A 123 -0.82 8.21 -19.78
N GLY A 124 0.13 9.13 -19.93
CA GLY A 124 0.40 9.79 -21.21
C GLY A 124 0.84 8.79 -22.29
N GLN A 125 1.56 7.73 -21.90
CA GLN A 125 2.07 6.73 -22.84
C GLN A 125 1.05 5.62 -23.17
N PHE A 126 0.23 5.18 -22.20
CA PHE A 126 -0.58 3.95 -22.33
C PHE A 126 -2.07 4.11 -22.00
N TRP A 127 -2.54 5.28 -21.55
CA TRP A 127 -3.93 5.53 -21.15
C TRP A 127 -4.52 4.45 -20.20
N SER A 128 -3.76 4.00 -19.19
CA SER A 128 -4.13 2.80 -18.40
C SER A 128 -3.84 2.83 -16.90
N ALA A 129 -3.14 3.84 -16.36
CA ALA A 129 -2.81 3.93 -14.95
C ALA A 129 -3.71 4.95 -14.23
N TRP A 130 -4.92 4.54 -13.85
CA TRP A 130 -5.72 5.42 -13.00
C TRP A 130 -5.12 5.54 -11.61
N LEU A 131 -4.38 6.63 -11.40
CA LEU A 131 -4.03 7.12 -10.09
C LEU A 131 -5.16 8.02 -9.63
N ASP A 132 -6.08 7.48 -8.83
CA ASP A 132 -7.04 8.34 -8.14
C ASP A 132 -6.36 8.93 -6.91
N THR A 133 -5.70 10.07 -7.12
CA THR A 133 -5.27 10.95 -6.02
C THR A 133 -6.47 11.60 -5.31
N ALA A 134 -7.72 11.43 -5.75
CA ALA A 134 -8.89 11.96 -5.03
C ALA A 134 -9.34 11.10 -3.84
N LEU A 135 -8.69 9.96 -3.55
CA LEU A 135 -8.75 9.34 -2.22
C LEU A 135 -7.71 9.93 -1.24
N LEU A 136 -6.98 10.99 -1.64
CA LEU A 136 -5.93 11.61 -0.83
C LEU A 136 -6.40 12.69 0.16
N SER A 137 -7.68 13.10 0.19
CA SER A 137 -8.06 14.25 1.02
C SER A 137 -9.47 14.32 1.60
N GLU A 138 -10.35 13.35 1.35
CA GLU A 138 -11.68 13.34 1.98
C GLU A 138 -11.95 11.96 2.58
N PRO A 139 -12.59 11.87 3.76
CA PRO A 139 -13.06 10.60 4.30
C PRO A 139 -14.18 10.11 3.38
N ALA A 140 -13.80 9.34 2.35
CA ALA A 140 -14.76 8.66 1.50
C ALA A 140 -15.15 7.33 2.13
N PHE A 141 -15.60 7.36 3.39
CA PHE A 141 -16.53 6.44 4.06
C PHE A 141 -17.15 7.15 5.26
#